data_AF-A0A0N4YKX0-F1
#
_entry.id   AF-A0A0N4YKX0-F1
#
_cell.length_a   1.000
_cell.length_b   1.000
_cell.length_c   1.000
_cell.angle_alpha   90.00
_cell.angle_beta   90.00
_cell.angle_gamma   90.00
#
_symmetry.space_group_name_H-M   'P 1'
#
loop_
_entity.id
_entity.type
_entity.pdbx_description
1 polymer ?
#
loop_
_entity_poly.entity_id
_entity_poly.type
_entity_poly.pdbx_seq_one_letter_code
_entity_poly.pdbx_strand_id
1 'polypeptide(L)'
;MKLLPPAVNFDALKTHVMSAMESATRHAVMNCRDLIGGDCRNHFEPLMKLFDSLLVIGLFDDSELEALLRMIHPAAFDPDYEPGTMKKGLTEIELDEHVKIQLVNILDHLCDTQDKKKLLIFDLATKVALDHLLYKMCGAKNDMLQLRHRIESLIGFTEGFVGELQQDQCRRYMDIKQTDMPPAEAAKKTKEFRCPPKEQMFRLLKCKEKDEKEEFLEDEVEYDQCPMAEVLQEQLRWAQ
;
A
#
# COMPACT_ATOMS: atom_id res chain seq x y z
N MET A 1 26.83 -4.71 -30.18
CA MET A 1 27.31 -3.84 -29.08
C MET A 1 26.12 -3.51 -28.20
N LYS A 2 26.18 -3.81 -26.89
CA LYS A 2 25.20 -3.28 -25.94
C LYS A 2 25.66 -1.88 -25.55
N LEU A 3 24.89 -0.87 -25.95
CA LEU A 3 25.13 0.50 -25.49
C LEU A 3 24.78 0.55 -24.00
N LEU A 4 25.73 1.02 -23.18
CA LEU A 4 25.46 1.33 -21.79
C LEU A 4 24.78 2.71 -21.70
N PRO A 5 23.92 2.93 -20.70
CA PRO A 5 23.35 4.26 -20.46
C PRO A 5 24.46 5.28 -20.18
N PRO A 6 24.26 6.56 -20.55
CA PRO A 6 25.20 7.62 -20.25
C PRO A 6 25.42 7.75 -18.74
N ALA A 7 26.67 7.95 -18.32
CA ALA A 7 27.01 8.13 -16.92
C ALA A 7 26.48 9.48 -16.42
N VAL A 8 25.82 9.45 -15.26
CA VAL A 8 25.31 10.64 -14.56
C VAL A 8 25.90 10.65 -13.15
N ASN A 9 26.34 11.82 -12.68
CA ASN A 9 26.76 12.00 -11.29
C ASN A 9 25.53 12.19 -10.40
N PHE A 10 25.06 11.10 -9.78
CA PHE A 10 23.87 11.12 -8.94
C PHE A 10 24.04 11.93 -7.66
N ASP A 11 25.24 12.00 -7.08
CA ASP A 11 25.49 12.78 -5.86
C ASP A 11 25.34 14.28 -6.12
N ALA A 12 25.92 14.75 -7.23
CA ALA A 12 25.78 16.15 -7.66
C ALA A 12 24.31 16.48 -8.00
N LEU A 13 23.61 15.56 -8.67
CA LEU A 13 22.20 15.73 -9.03
C LEU A 13 21.31 15.79 -7.78
N LYS A 14 21.52 14.88 -6.83
CA LYS A 14 20.80 14.80 -5.56
C LYS A 14 20.97 16.07 -4.73
N THR A 15 22.21 16.51 -4.57
CA THR A 15 22.55 17.75 -3.86
C THR A 15 21.84 18.96 -4.49
N HIS A 16 21.85 19.04 -5.83
CA HIS A 16 21.16 20.10 -6.56
C HIS A 16 19.65 20.06 -6.34
N VAL A 17 19.03 18.88 -6.45
CA VAL A 17 17.59 18.70 -6.26
C VAL A 17 17.15 19.09 -4.84
N MET A 18 17.89 18.68 -3.81
CA MET A 18 17.58 19.04 -2.42
C MET A 18 17.67 20.53 -2.18
N SER A 19 18.75 21.17 -2.64
CA SER A 19 18.92 22.62 -2.52
C SER A 19 17.85 23.40 -3.29
N ALA A 20 17.49 22.94 -4.48
CA ALA A 20 16.42 23.53 -5.27
C ALA A 20 15.05 23.37 -4.59
N MET A 21 14.75 22.21 -4.00
CA MET A 21 13.50 21.98 -3.27
C MET A 21 13.39 22.90 -2.06
N GLU A 22 14.49 23.11 -1.34
CA GLU A 22 14.54 24.04 -0.21
C GLU A 22 14.30 25.48 -0.65
N SER A 23 14.99 25.93 -1.71
CA SER A 23 14.80 27.27 -2.24
C SER A 23 13.38 27.49 -2.76
N ALA A 24 12.81 26.50 -3.46
CA ALA A 24 11.47 26.59 -4.01
C ALA A 24 10.41 26.67 -2.89
N THR A 25 10.54 25.81 -1.88
CA THR A 25 9.68 25.83 -0.69
C THR A 25 9.75 27.18 0.01
N ARG A 26 10.97 27.70 0.22
CA ARG A 26 11.18 29.00 0.87
C ARG A 26 10.50 30.14 0.10
N HIS A 27 10.65 30.18 -1.23
CA HIS A 27 10.03 31.22 -2.06
C HIS A 27 8.50 31.12 -2.06
N ALA A 28 7.95 29.91 -2.12
CA ALA A 28 6.52 29.68 -2.07
C ALA A 28 5.93 30.11 -0.72
N VAL A 29 6.58 29.76 0.39
CA VAL A 29 6.15 30.12 1.75
C VAL A 29 6.20 31.63 2.01
N MET A 30 7.17 32.32 1.40
CA MET A 30 7.25 33.79 1.47
C MET A 30 6.23 34.50 0.58
N ASN A 31 5.33 33.78 -0.10
CA ASN A 31 4.39 34.32 -1.09
C ASN A 31 5.09 35.19 -2.14
N CYS A 32 6.26 34.73 -2.62
CA CYS A 32 6.99 35.44 -3.66
C CYS A 32 6.13 35.47 -4.94
N ARG A 33 5.89 36.66 -5.49
CA ARG A 33 5.10 36.84 -6.72
C ARG A 33 5.86 36.39 -7.97
N ASP A 34 7.18 36.38 -7.90
CA ASP A 34 8.07 36.07 -9.03
C ASP A 34 8.69 34.68 -8.87
N LEU A 35 7.88 33.64 -8.99
CA LEU A 35 8.37 32.26 -8.99
C LEU A 35 9.12 31.95 -10.29
N ILE A 36 10.16 31.10 -10.19
CA ILE A 36 10.89 30.62 -11.38
C ILE A 36 9.91 29.86 -12.27
N GLY A 37 9.83 30.22 -13.55
CA GLY A 37 8.85 29.64 -14.47
C GLY A 37 7.51 30.40 -14.53
N GLY A 38 7.37 31.51 -13.79
CA GLY A 38 6.25 32.45 -13.89
C GLY A 38 4.99 32.06 -13.10
N ASP A 39 4.83 30.78 -12.74
CA ASP A 39 3.73 30.28 -11.92
C ASP A 39 4.17 29.15 -10.97
N CYS A 40 3.31 28.79 -10.03
CA CYS A 40 3.59 27.76 -9.02
C CYS A 40 3.82 26.37 -9.64
N ARG A 41 3.08 26.04 -10.70
CA ARG A 41 3.17 24.76 -11.38
C ARG A 41 4.54 24.56 -12.03
N ASN A 42 4.98 25.51 -12.85
CA ASN A 42 6.27 25.45 -13.53
C ASN A 42 7.45 25.54 -12.55
N HIS A 43 7.24 26.18 -11.40
CA HIS A 43 8.24 26.25 -10.34
C HIS A 43 8.51 24.89 -9.69
N PHE A 44 7.47 24.11 -9.42
CA PHE A 44 7.58 22.86 -8.65
C PHE A 44 7.52 21.58 -9.49
N GLU A 45 6.66 21.49 -10.50
CA GLU A 45 6.33 20.22 -11.17
C GLU A 45 7.57 19.49 -11.74
N PRO A 46 8.48 20.14 -12.48
CA PRO A 46 9.67 19.45 -13.01
C PRO A 46 10.62 18.99 -11.90
N LEU A 47 10.78 19.81 -10.86
CA LEU A 47 11.67 19.54 -9.74
C LEU A 47 11.14 18.39 -8.88
N MET A 48 9.84 18.39 -8.57
CA MET A 48 9.19 17.32 -7.82
C MET A 48 9.20 16.00 -8.59
N LYS A 49 8.97 16.00 -9.90
CA LYS A 49 9.09 14.78 -10.73
C LYS A 49 10.50 14.21 -10.75
N LEU A 50 11.50 15.09 -10.81
CA LEU A 50 12.90 14.67 -10.74
C LEU A 50 13.23 14.09 -9.36
N PHE A 51 12.80 14.77 -8.28
CA PHE A 51 12.93 14.27 -6.92
C PHE A 51 12.29 12.88 -6.78
N ASP A 52 11.04 12.73 -7.22
CA ASP A 52 10.28 11.48 -7.13
C ASP A 52 10.97 10.33 -7.88
N SER A 53 11.53 10.62 -9.06
CA SER A 53 12.30 9.64 -9.81
C SER A 53 13.54 9.15 -9.05
N LEU A 54 14.28 10.06 -8.40
CA LEU A 54 15.45 9.72 -7.59
C LEU A 54 15.07 8.99 -6.30
N LEU A 55 13.89 9.30 -5.75
CA LEU A 55 13.32 8.64 -4.57
C LEU A 55 12.99 7.17 -4.88
N VAL A 56 12.30 6.90 -5.99
CA VAL A 56 11.95 5.53 -6.41
C VAL A 56 13.21 4.70 -6.71
N ILE A 57 14.27 5.32 -7.26
CA ILE A 57 15.58 4.66 -7.43
C ILE A 57 16.23 4.37 -6.06
N GLY A 58 15.87 5.14 -5.03
CA GLY A 58 16.33 4.94 -3.66
C GLY A 58 17.69 5.55 -3.38
N LEU A 59 17.97 6.73 -3.96
CA LEU A 59 19.25 7.43 -3.84
C LEU A 59 19.34 8.35 -2.61
N PHE A 60 18.20 8.66 -1.98
CA PHE A 60 18.15 9.51 -0.79
C PHE A 60 18.38 8.70 0.49
N ASP A 61 19.12 9.30 1.42
CA ASP A 61 19.31 8.78 2.78
C ASP A 61 18.30 9.37 3.78
N ASP A 62 18.28 8.82 4.99
CA ASP A 62 17.37 9.23 6.06
C ASP A 62 17.46 10.72 6.37
N SER A 63 18.65 11.32 6.33
CA SER A 63 18.84 12.73 6.65
C SER A 63 18.23 13.65 5.58
N GLU A 64 18.32 13.25 4.31
CA GLU A 64 17.73 13.95 3.19
C GLU A 64 16.21 13.80 3.18
N LEU A 65 15.70 12.62 3.52
CA LEU A 65 14.27 12.39 3.67
C LEU A 65 13.69 13.17 4.86
N GLU A 66 14.41 13.28 5.97
CA GLU A 66 14.02 14.13 7.10
C GLU A 66 13.91 15.60 6.69
N ALA A 67 14.91 16.09 5.96
CA ALA A 67 14.91 17.46 5.46
C ALA A 67 13.71 17.72 4.55
N LEU A 68 13.37 16.77 3.68
CA LEU A 68 12.16 16.84 2.85
C LEU A 68 10.89 16.91 3.71
N LEU A 69 10.72 16.01 4.67
CA LEU A 69 9.53 15.97 5.51
C LEU A 69 9.34 17.27 6.31
N ARG A 70 10.42 17.83 6.85
CA ARG A 70 10.42 19.15 7.51
C ARG A 70 9.97 20.28 6.58
N MET A 71 10.34 20.24 5.29
CA MET A 71 9.89 21.22 4.28
C MET A 71 8.40 21.04 3.92
N ILE A 72 7.93 19.80 3.87
CA ILE A 72 6.53 19.48 3.52
C ILE A 72 5.58 19.92 4.64
N HIS A 73 5.86 19.50 5.87
CA HIS A 73 5.01 19.84 7.02
C HIS A 73 5.83 19.93 8.32
N PRO A 74 6.38 21.11 8.64
CA PRO A 74 7.26 21.27 9.80
C PRO A 74 6.55 20.93 11.11
N ALA A 75 5.27 21.28 11.26
CA ALA A 75 4.51 20.96 12.48
C ALA A 75 4.46 19.45 12.82
N ALA A 76 4.55 18.58 11.82
CA ALA A 76 4.52 17.13 12.02
C ALA A 76 5.91 16.50 12.12
N PHE A 77 6.91 17.07 11.45
CA PHE A 77 8.20 16.40 11.20
C PHE A 77 9.41 17.17 11.69
N ASP A 78 9.23 18.39 12.19
CA ASP A 78 10.32 19.19 12.73
C ASP A 78 10.27 19.18 14.27
N PRO A 79 11.25 18.54 14.94
CA PRO A 79 11.29 18.48 16.42
C PRO A 79 11.41 19.86 17.08
N ASP A 80 12.00 20.83 16.36
CA ASP A 80 12.20 22.20 16.84
C ASP A 80 11.01 23.12 16.48
N TYR A 81 9.89 22.55 16.02
CA TYR A 81 8.70 23.32 15.67
C TYR A 81 7.97 23.84 16.92
N GLU A 82 7.82 25.16 17.00
CA GLU A 82 6.99 25.79 18.02
C GLU A 82 5.63 26.25 17.43
N PRO A 83 4.50 25.89 18.06
CA PRO A 83 3.18 26.37 17.67
C PRO A 83 3.09 27.90 17.72
N GLY A 84 2.62 28.51 16.63
CA GLY A 84 2.52 29.97 16.50
C GLY A 84 3.74 30.63 15.86
N THR A 85 4.73 29.86 15.42
CA THR A 85 5.83 30.36 14.59
C THR A 85 5.38 30.68 13.16
N MET A 86 6.17 31.51 12.46
CA MET A 86 5.98 31.81 11.03
C MET A 86 6.54 30.70 10.11
N LYS A 87 7.01 29.58 10.67
CA LYS A 87 7.56 28.46 9.93
C LYS A 87 6.40 27.66 9.31
N LYS A 88 6.18 27.83 8.01
CA LYS A 88 5.17 27.08 7.26
C LYS A 88 5.83 26.11 6.30
N GLY A 89 5.19 24.97 6.08
CA GLY A 89 5.53 24.02 5.04
C GLY A 89 4.66 24.15 3.79
N LEU A 90 4.92 23.27 2.82
CA LEU A 90 4.14 23.17 1.58
C LEU A 90 2.66 22.86 1.81
N THR A 91 2.31 22.11 2.86
CA THR A 91 0.91 21.78 3.18
C THR A 91 0.13 22.91 3.85
N GLU A 92 0.80 24.00 4.22
CA GLU A 92 0.24 25.12 4.97
C GLU A 92 0.10 26.39 4.11
N ILE A 93 0.37 26.27 2.81
CA ILE A 93 0.22 27.31 1.80
C ILE A 93 -0.72 26.87 0.67
N GLU A 94 -1.23 27.83 -0.11
CA GLU A 94 -2.06 27.52 -1.26
C GLU A 94 -1.18 27.09 -2.45
N LEU A 95 -1.22 25.79 -2.76
CA LEU A 95 -0.51 25.20 -3.90
C LEU A 95 -1.44 24.98 -5.09
N ASP A 96 -0.86 25.02 -6.29
CA ASP A 96 -1.55 24.57 -7.50
C ASP A 96 -1.93 23.08 -7.39
N GLU A 97 -3.08 22.71 -7.94
CA GLU A 97 -3.60 21.35 -7.85
C GLU A 97 -2.63 20.30 -8.42
N HIS A 98 -1.90 20.63 -9.50
CA HIS A 98 -0.91 19.73 -10.07
C HIS A 98 0.28 19.52 -9.13
N VAL A 99 0.67 20.56 -8.38
CA VAL A 99 1.75 20.49 -7.38
C VAL A 99 1.32 19.65 -6.18
N LYS A 100 0.05 19.77 -5.74
CA LYS A 100 -0.51 18.88 -4.71
C LYS A 100 -0.48 17.42 -5.15
N ILE A 101 -0.86 17.13 -6.39
CA ILE A 101 -0.82 15.76 -6.93
C ILE A 101 0.61 15.22 -6.94
N GLN A 102 1.60 16.01 -7.37
CA GLN A 102 3.01 15.57 -7.31
C GLN A 102 3.47 15.33 -5.87
N LEU A 103 3.07 16.20 -4.93
CA LEU A 103 3.40 16.03 -3.52
C LEU A 103 2.79 14.76 -2.93
N VAL A 104 1.54 14.46 -3.26
CA VAL A 104 0.86 13.21 -2.88
C VAL A 104 1.62 11.99 -3.41
N ASN A 105 2.04 11.98 -4.68
CA ASN A 105 2.81 10.86 -5.25
C ASN A 105 4.14 10.64 -4.52
N ILE A 106 4.85 11.73 -4.19
CA ILE A 106 6.10 11.65 -3.42
C ILE A 106 5.84 11.02 -2.05
N LEU A 107 4.78 11.43 -1.34
CA LEU A 107 4.45 10.87 -0.04
C LEU A 107 4.03 9.40 -0.12
N ASP A 108 3.29 9.02 -1.16
CA ASP A 108 2.88 7.65 -1.43
C ASP A 108 4.11 6.76 -1.67
N HIS A 109 5.05 7.20 -2.49
CA HIS A 109 6.32 6.50 -2.69
C HIS A 109 7.20 6.47 -1.43
N LEU A 110 7.12 7.49 -0.57
CA LEU A 110 7.78 7.44 0.74
C LEU A 110 7.18 6.32 1.60
N CYS A 111 5.85 6.23 1.70
CA CYS A 111 5.17 5.13 2.41
C CYS A 111 5.57 3.76 1.85
N ASP A 112 5.58 3.58 0.52
CA ASP A 112 6.00 2.32 -0.11
C ASP A 112 7.48 1.99 0.13
N THR A 113 8.34 3.02 0.21
CA THR A 113 9.76 2.84 0.49
C THR A 113 10.00 2.39 1.93
N GLN A 114 9.12 2.76 2.87
CA GLN A 114 9.18 2.31 4.27
C GLN A 114 9.05 0.79 4.39
N ASP A 115 8.03 0.23 3.75
CA ASP A 115 7.70 -1.20 3.87
C ASP A 115 8.80 -2.08 3.25
N LYS A 116 9.58 -1.55 2.30
CA LYS A 116 10.66 -2.28 1.62
C LYS A 116 12.03 -2.17 2.28
N LYS A 117 12.34 -1.09 3.02
CA LYS A 117 13.73 -0.80 3.41
C LYS A 117 14.04 -0.66 4.91
N LYS A 118 13.07 -0.73 5.84
CA LYS A 118 13.32 -0.53 7.29
C LYS A 118 14.26 0.67 7.56
N LEU A 119 13.97 1.82 6.95
CA LEU A 119 14.70 3.05 7.21
C LEU A 119 14.48 3.49 8.67
N LEU A 120 15.52 3.98 9.34
CA LEU A 120 15.51 4.26 10.79
C LEU A 120 14.65 5.49 11.13
N ILE A 121 14.52 6.41 10.18
CA ILE A 121 13.69 7.61 10.30
C ILE A 121 12.17 7.32 10.32
N PHE A 122 11.72 6.20 9.76
CA PHE A 122 10.28 5.93 9.60
C PHE A 122 9.75 4.99 10.67
N ASP A 123 9.70 5.50 11.90
CA ASP A 123 8.98 4.85 12.98
C ASP A 123 7.45 4.86 12.74
N LEU A 124 6.71 4.13 13.59
CA LEU A 124 5.25 4.05 13.47
C LEU A 124 4.59 5.44 13.53
N ALA A 125 5.16 6.39 14.28
CA ALA A 125 4.65 7.74 14.39
C ALA A 125 4.76 8.50 13.05
N THR A 126 5.89 8.35 12.36
CA THR A 126 6.12 8.96 11.05
C THR A 126 5.18 8.38 9.99
N LYS A 127 4.92 7.06 10.03
CA LYS A 127 3.94 6.40 9.16
C LYS A 127 2.53 6.96 9.36
N VAL A 128 2.07 7.03 10.61
CA VAL A 128 0.74 7.59 10.94
C VAL A 128 0.63 9.06 10.52
N ALA A 129 1.69 9.86 10.70
CA ALA A 129 1.72 11.25 10.29
C ALA A 129 1.63 11.40 8.76
N LEU A 130 2.33 10.55 8.00
CA LEU A 130 2.27 10.51 6.55
C LEU A 130 0.91 10.09 6.03
N ASP A 131 0.31 9.03 6.58
CA ASP A 131 -1.04 8.58 6.23
C ASP A 131 -2.08 9.67 6.48
N HIS A 132 -1.98 10.36 7.63
CA HIS A 132 -2.86 11.47 7.97
C HIS A 132 -2.67 12.66 6.99
N LEU A 133 -1.42 12.96 6.61
CA LEU A 133 -1.12 14.04 5.68
C LEU A 133 -1.59 13.72 4.25
N LEU A 134 -1.40 12.48 3.80
CA LEU A 134 -1.94 11.95 2.55
C LEU A 134 -3.46 12.08 2.52
N TYR A 135 -4.15 11.64 3.58
CA TYR A 135 -5.60 11.77 3.70
C TYR A 135 -6.05 13.24 3.62
N LYS A 136 -5.37 14.13 4.34
CA LYS A 136 -5.66 15.57 4.37
C LYS A 136 -5.43 16.25 3.02
N MET A 137 -4.34 15.92 2.32
CA MET A 137 -4.00 16.51 1.02
C MET A 137 -4.82 15.94 -0.13
N CYS A 138 -5.13 14.65 -0.11
CA CYS A 138 -5.97 14.02 -1.12
C CYS A 138 -7.42 14.49 -1.05
N GLY A 139 -7.92 14.83 0.15
CA GLY A 139 -9.34 15.06 0.37
C GLY A 139 -10.20 13.90 -0.16
N ALA A 140 -11.51 14.10 -0.21
CA ALA A 140 -12.46 13.12 -0.74
C ALA A 140 -12.40 12.93 -2.29
N LYS A 141 -11.30 13.31 -2.97
CA LYS A 141 -11.25 13.41 -4.44
C LYS A 141 -9.95 12.90 -5.09
N ASN A 142 -9.21 12.00 -4.44
CA ASN A 142 -8.22 11.18 -5.13
C ASN A 142 -8.68 9.71 -5.12
N ASP A 143 -9.67 9.43 -5.96
CA ASP A 143 -10.23 8.08 -6.17
C ASP A 143 -9.14 7.06 -6.49
N MET A 144 -8.05 7.47 -7.14
CA MET A 144 -6.97 6.58 -7.56
C MET A 144 -6.12 6.04 -6.40
N LEU A 145 -5.76 6.88 -5.41
CA LEU A 145 -4.99 6.42 -4.24
C LEU A 145 -5.86 5.61 -3.28
N GLN A 146 -7.12 6.02 -3.09
CA GLN A 146 -8.07 5.22 -2.31
C GLN A 146 -8.31 3.86 -2.97
N LEU A 147 -8.40 3.81 -4.30
CA LEU A 147 -8.49 2.56 -5.05
C LEU A 147 -7.22 1.72 -4.89
N ARG A 148 -6.03 2.34 -4.95
CA ARG A 148 -4.73 1.65 -4.73
C ARG A 148 -4.68 0.98 -3.36
N HIS A 149 -4.91 1.72 -2.28
CA HIS A 149 -4.90 1.16 -0.92
C HIS A 149 -5.96 0.07 -0.72
N ARG A 150 -7.15 0.22 -1.32
CA ARG A 150 -8.18 -0.82 -1.27
C ARG A 150 -7.74 -2.09 -2.02
N ILE A 151 -7.11 -1.94 -3.18
CA ILE A 151 -6.56 -3.06 -3.96
C ILE A 151 -5.42 -3.72 -3.19
N GLU A 152 -4.50 -2.96 -2.62
CA GLU A 152 -3.37 -3.50 -1.84
C GLU A 152 -3.83 -4.22 -0.58
N SER A 153 -4.80 -3.66 0.15
CA SER A 153 -5.43 -4.31 1.30
C SER A 153 -6.10 -5.62 0.90
N LEU A 154 -6.79 -5.63 -0.25
CA LEU A 154 -7.40 -6.85 -0.79
C LEU A 154 -6.34 -7.87 -1.18
N ILE A 155 -5.27 -7.45 -1.87
CA ILE A 155 -4.17 -8.34 -2.26
C ILE A 155 -3.52 -8.95 -1.01
N GLY A 156 -3.16 -8.13 -0.02
CA GLY A 156 -2.54 -8.59 1.23
C GLY A 156 -3.44 -9.57 2.00
N PHE A 157 -4.74 -9.29 2.08
CA PHE A 157 -5.70 -10.24 2.65
C PHE A 157 -5.72 -11.54 1.85
N THR A 158 -5.85 -11.48 0.51
CA THR A 158 -5.93 -12.68 -0.32
C THR A 158 -4.66 -13.52 -0.28
N GLU A 159 -3.48 -12.91 -0.19
CA GLU A 159 -2.21 -13.60 -0.08
C GLU A 159 -2.13 -14.40 1.24
N GLY A 160 -2.43 -13.76 2.36
CA GLY A 160 -2.49 -14.42 3.67
C GLY A 160 -3.54 -15.53 3.70
N PHE A 161 -4.75 -15.23 3.27
CA PHE A 161 -5.87 -16.18 3.26
C PHE A 161 -5.59 -17.42 2.40
N VAL A 162 -5.06 -17.24 1.18
CA VAL A 162 -4.72 -18.37 0.30
C VAL A 162 -3.61 -19.21 0.91
N GLY A 163 -2.62 -18.57 1.57
CA GLY A 163 -1.57 -19.28 2.31
C GLY A 163 -2.12 -20.17 3.42
N GLU A 164 -3.03 -19.66 4.24
CA GLU A 164 -3.67 -20.44 5.32
C GLU A 164 -4.58 -21.55 4.76
N LEU A 165 -5.33 -21.26 3.69
CA LEU A 165 -6.20 -22.23 3.01
C LEU A 165 -5.42 -23.42 2.43
N GLN A 166 -4.25 -23.17 1.84
CA GLN A 166 -3.38 -24.23 1.32
C GLN A 166 -2.81 -25.10 2.44
N GLN A 167 -2.50 -24.50 3.60
CA GLN A 167 -2.05 -25.25 4.78
C GLN A 167 -3.18 -26.13 5.35
N ASP A 168 -4.40 -25.61 5.44
CA ASP A 168 -5.59 -26.38 5.83
C ASP A 168 -5.81 -27.59 4.91
N GLN A 169 -5.76 -27.38 3.59
CA GLN A 169 -5.86 -28.47 2.62
C GLN A 169 -4.75 -29.51 2.76
N CYS A 170 -3.50 -29.07 2.95
CA CYS A 170 -2.37 -29.96 3.13
C CYS A 170 -2.57 -30.83 4.37
N ARG A 171 -3.02 -30.24 5.48
CA ARG A 171 -3.35 -30.95 6.71
C ARG A 171 -4.43 -32.00 6.48
N ARG A 172 -5.57 -31.62 5.89
CA ARG A 172 -6.68 -32.54 5.61
C ARG A 172 -6.27 -33.68 4.68
N TYR A 173 -5.42 -33.40 3.69
CA TYR A 173 -4.87 -34.43 2.81
C TYR A 173 -3.96 -35.42 3.56
N MET A 174 -3.10 -34.94 4.44
CA MET A 174 -2.23 -35.80 5.27
C MET A 174 -3.03 -36.65 6.24
N ASP A 175 -4.08 -36.09 6.86
CA ASP A 175 -4.98 -36.83 7.74
C ASP A 175 -5.65 -38.00 7.01
N ILE A 176 -6.10 -37.79 5.76
CA ILE A 176 -6.65 -38.87 4.93
C ILE A 176 -5.60 -39.94 4.62
N LYS A 177 -4.35 -39.55 4.34
CA LYS A 177 -3.26 -40.50 4.07
C LYS A 177 -2.84 -41.33 5.28
N GLN A 178 -2.96 -40.77 6.48
CA GLN A 178 -2.53 -41.40 7.72
C GLN A 178 -3.64 -42.21 8.40
N THR A 179 -4.90 -42.02 7.98
CA THR A 179 -6.05 -42.75 8.50
C THR A 179 -6.34 -43.97 7.62
N ASP A 180 -6.54 -45.13 8.24
CA ASP A 180 -7.07 -46.30 7.53
C ASP A 180 -8.59 -46.13 7.36
N MET A 181 -9.06 -46.06 6.12
CA MET A 181 -10.46 -45.82 5.80
C MET A 181 -10.94 -46.65 4.61
N PRO A 182 -12.24 -47.04 4.56
CA PRO A 182 -12.79 -47.79 3.44
C PRO A 182 -12.65 -47.04 2.10
N PRO A 183 -12.47 -47.75 0.97
CA PRO A 183 -12.27 -47.13 -0.34
C PRO A 183 -13.38 -46.14 -0.75
N ALA A 184 -14.63 -46.40 -0.36
CA ALA A 184 -15.75 -45.53 -0.64
C ALA A 184 -15.65 -44.17 0.09
N GLU A 185 -15.18 -44.18 1.34
CA GLU A 185 -14.99 -42.95 2.14
C GLU A 185 -13.79 -42.16 1.66
N ALA A 186 -12.67 -42.84 1.34
CA ALA A 186 -11.50 -42.22 0.74
C ALA A 186 -11.84 -41.56 -0.60
N ALA A 187 -12.68 -42.20 -1.42
CA ALA A 187 -13.13 -41.67 -2.70
C ALA A 187 -13.99 -40.39 -2.55
N LYS A 188 -14.78 -40.26 -1.49
CA LYS A 188 -15.51 -39.02 -1.19
C LYS A 188 -14.56 -37.92 -0.72
N LYS A 189 -13.75 -38.19 0.32
CA LYS A 189 -12.85 -37.21 0.95
C LYS A 189 -11.75 -36.68 0.03
N THR A 190 -11.32 -37.48 -0.95
CA THR A 190 -10.27 -37.05 -1.91
C THR A 190 -10.80 -36.40 -3.18
N LYS A 191 -12.11 -36.10 -3.27
CA LYS A 191 -12.72 -35.44 -4.42
C LYS A 191 -12.19 -34.01 -4.62
N GLU A 192 -11.95 -33.29 -3.52
CA GLU A 192 -11.37 -31.94 -3.54
C GLU A 192 -9.97 -31.93 -4.17
N PHE A 193 -9.07 -32.80 -3.72
CA PHE A 193 -7.66 -32.84 -4.15
C PHE A 193 -7.46 -33.39 -5.57
N ARG A 194 -8.51 -33.91 -6.20
CA ARG A 194 -8.50 -34.40 -7.58
C ARG A 194 -9.03 -33.36 -8.57
N CYS A 195 -9.58 -32.24 -8.10
CA CYS A 195 -10.09 -31.16 -8.93
C CYS A 195 -8.97 -30.20 -9.39
N PRO A 196 -9.10 -29.57 -10.58
CA PRO A 196 -8.22 -28.48 -10.98
C PRO A 196 -8.27 -27.31 -9.99
N PRO A 197 -7.18 -26.53 -9.82
CA PRO A 197 -7.10 -25.47 -8.80
C PRO A 197 -8.24 -24.44 -8.86
N LYS A 198 -8.70 -24.08 -10.08
CA LYS A 198 -9.82 -23.15 -10.26
C LYS A 198 -11.14 -23.70 -9.70
N GLU A 199 -11.40 -24.99 -9.91
CA GLU A 199 -12.63 -25.64 -9.44
C GLU A 199 -12.58 -25.90 -7.94
N GLN A 200 -11.39 -26.26 -7.43
CA GLN A 200 -11.13 -26.40 -6.01
C GLN A 200 -11.39 -25.09 -5.26
N MET A 201 -10.82 -23.98 -5.75
CA MET A 201 -11.04 -22.64 -5.19
C MET A 201 -12.52 -22.24 -5.26
N PHE A 202 -13.20 -22.51 -6.38
CA PHE A 202 -14.62 -22.21 -6.52
C PHE A 202 -15.47 -22.96 -5.49
N ARG A 203 -15.21 -24.26 -5.25
CA ARG A 203 -15.96 -25.04 -4.25
C ARG A 203 -15.73 -24.52 -2.82
N LEU A 204 -14.50 -24.12 -2.49
CA LEU A 204 -14.14 -23.61 -1.16
C LEU A 204 -14.73 -22.22 -0.90
N LEU A 205 -14.73 -21.35 -1.90
CA LEU A 205 -15.34 -20.03 -1.80
C LEU A 205 -16.88 -20.08 -1.85
N LYS A 206 -17.47 -21.17 -2.38
CA LYS A 206 -18.92 -21.39 -2.43
C LYS A 206 -19.50 -21.93 -1.11
N CYS A 207 -18.69 -22.05 -0.06
CA CYS A 207 -19.15 -22.32 1.30
C CYS A 207 -20.02 -21.20 1.93
N LYS A 208 -20.65 -20.35 1.11
CA LYS A 208 -21.49 -19.25 1.56
C LYS A 208 -22.77 -19.81 2.18
N GLU A 209 -23.00 -19.32 3.40
CA GLU A 209 -24.23 -19.34 4.19
C GLU A 209 -24.84 -20.74 4.42
N LYS A 210 -24.78 -21.20 5.68
CA LYS A 210 -25.90 -22.00 6.19
C LYS A 210 -27.10 -21.08 6.06
N ASP A 211 -27.92 -21.26 5.03
CA ASP A 211 -29.27 -20.71 5.05
C ASP A 211 -29.96 -21.37 6.26
N GLU A 212 -30.15 -20.61 7.34
CA GLU A 212 -30.89 -21.07 8.53
C GLU A 212 -32.40 -21.28 8.23
N LYS A 213 -32.80 -21.39 6.95
CA LYS A 213 -34.17 -21.28 6.46
C LYS A 213 -34.63 -22.36 5.48
N GLU A 214 -33.95 -23.51 5.36
CA GLU A 214 -34.54 -24.64 4.63
C GLU A 214 -35.04 -25.71 5.60
N GLU A 215 -36.36 -25.62 5.81
CA GLU A 215 -37.24 -26.60 6.40
C GLU A 215 -37.06 -27.96 5.71
N PHE A 216 -37.01 -29.01 6.53
CA PHE A 216 -36.89 -30.42 6.16
C PHE A 216 -37.60 -30.79 4.84
N LEU A 217 -36.81 -31.14 3.82
CA LEU A 217 -37.24 -32.05 2.77
C LEU A 217 -36.21 -33.17 2.64
N GLU A 218 -36.67 -34.38 2.94
CA GLU A 218 -36.01 -35.64 2.72
C GLU A 218 -35.74 -35.82 1.22
N ASP A 219 -34.53 -35.52 0.78
CA ASP A 219 -33.90 -36.15 -0.37
C ASP A 219 -32.39 -36.13 -0.11
N GLU A 220 -31.74 -37.28 -0.28
CA GLU A 220 -30.31 -37.54 0.00
C GLU A 220 -29.35 -36.73 -0.90
N VAL A 221 -29.37 -35.40 -0.81
CA VAL A 221 -28.27 -34.57 -1.28
C VAL A 221 -27.36 -34.40 -0.07
N GLU A 222 -26.32 -35.23 -0.01
CA GLU A 222 -25.17 -35.06 0.89
C GLU A 222 -24.62 -33.65 0.63
N TYR A 223 -25.14 -32.65 1.35
CA TYR A 223 -24.63 -31.29 1.35
C TYR A 223 -23.17 -31.42 1.75
N ASP A 224 -22.27 -31.23 0.77
CA ASP A 224 -20.82 -31.21 0.94
C ASP A 224 -20.58 -30.14 2.02
N GLN A 225 -20.48 -30.57 3.29
CA GLN A 225 -20.14 -29.68 4.40
C GLN A 225 -18.89 -28.96 3.97
N CYS A 226 -18.90 -27.63 4.09
CA CYS A 226 -17.76 -26.84 3.70
C CYS A 226 -16.50 -27.44 4.31
N PRO A 227 -15.55 -27.94 3.50
CA PRO A 227 -14.44 -28.70 4.04
C PRO A 227 -13.34 -27.77 4.59
N MET A 228 -13.48 -26.46 4.40
CA MET A 228 -12.63 -25.41 4.94
C MET A 228 -12.84 -25.26 6.45
N ALA A 229 -11.77 -25.09 7.23
CA ALA A 229 -11.85 -24.82 8.67
C ALA A 229 -12.75 -23.60 8.99
N GLU A 230 -13.50 -23.67 10.10
CA GLU A 230 -14.42 -22.60 10.52
C GLU A 230 -13.72 -21.23 10.68
N VAL A 231 -12.49 -21.20 11.19
CA VAL A 231 -11.70 -19.97 11.33
C VAL A 231 -11.48 -19.27 9.98
N LEU A 232 -11.20 -20.04 8.92
CA LEU A 232 -11.03 -19.50 7.57
C LEU A 232 -12.37 -19.04 6.97
N GLN A 233 -13.45 -19.73 7.29
CA GLN A 233 -14.80 -19.31 6.89
C GLN A 233 -15.19 -17.99 7.59
N GLU A 234 -14.85 -17.82 8.86
CA GLU A 234 -15.07 -16.58 9.60
C GLU A 234 -14.22 -15.45 9.01
N GLN A 235 -12.93 -15.66 8.76
CA GLN A 235 -12.08 -14.65 8.12
C GLN A 235 -12.67 -14.14 6.79
N LEU A 236 -13.22 -15.03 5.95
CA LEU A 236 -13.91 -14.62 4.71
C LEU A 236 -15.18 -13.81 4.95
N ARG A 237 -15.93 -14.09 6.03
CA ARG A 237 -17.15 -13.36 6.39
C ARG A 237 -16.84 -11.95 6.92
N TRP A 238 -15.80 -11.82 7.73
CA TRP A 238 -15.39 -10.54 8.33
C TRP A 238 -14.58 -9.63 7.40
N ALA A 239 -14.13 -10.16 6.25
CA ALA A 239 -13.40 -9.40 5.23
C ALA A 239 -14.31 -8.65 4.22
N GLN A 240 -15.63 -8.77 4.34
CA GLN A 240 -16.63 -8.07 3.50
C GLN A 240 -17.15 -6.79 4.17
#